data_AF-A0A351SHJ4-F1
#
_entry.id   AF-A0A351SHJ4-F1
#
_cell.length_a   1.000
_cell.length_b   1.000
_cell.length_c   1.000
_cell.angle_alpha   90.00
_cell.angle_beta   90.00
_cell.angle_gamma   90.00
#
_symmetry.space_group_name_H-M   'P 1'
#
loop_
_entity.id
_entity.type
_entity.pdbx_description
1 polymer ?
#
loop_
_entity_poly.entity_id
_entity_poly.type
_entity_poly.pdbx_seq_one_letter_code
_entity_poly.pdbx_strand_id
1 'polypeptide(L)'
;NPHAYIDANIVGTLNILEGCRHNRVENLVYASSSSVYGANTNMPFSIHNNVDHPLSLYAATKKSNELMAHTYSHLYQIPTTGLRFFT
;
A
#
# COMPACT_ATOMS: atom_id res chain seq x y z
N ASN A 1 -3.13 12.09 -15.78
CA ASN A 1 -3.62 10.79 -16.26
C ASN A 1 -3.96 9.90 -15.05
N PRO A 2 -5.17 10.03 -14.46
CA PRO A 2 -5.55 9.31 -13.23
C PRO A 2 -5.68 7.79 -13.42
N HIS A 3 -6.10 7.32 -14.60
CA HIS A 3 -6.27 5.90 -14.90
C HIS A 3 -4.95 5.13 -14.80
N ALA A 4 -3.85 5.72 -15.26
CA ALA A 4 -2.53 5.10 -15.14
C ALA A 4 -2.16 4.73 -13.70
N TYR A 5 -2.59 5.51 -12.69
CA TYR A 5 -2.37 5.17 -11.29
C TYR A 5 -3.23 3.99 -10.83
N ILE A 6 -4.48 3.88 -11.30
CA ILE A 6 -5.35 2.76 -10.96
C ILE A 6 -4.83 1.47 -11.59
N ASP A 7 -4.53 1.50 -12.87
CA ASP A 7 -4.05 0.32 -13.60
C ASP A 7 -2.73 -0.19 -13.02
N ALA A 8 -1.78 0.71 -12.79
CA ALA A 8 -0.48 0.32 -12.25
C ALA A 8 -0.54 -0.03 -10.75
N ASN A 9 -1.13 0.83 -9.91
CA ASN A 9 -1.00 0.68 -8.46
C ASN A 9 -2.07 -0.23 -7.89
N ILE A 10 -3.32 -0.21 -8.38
CA ILE A 10 -4.40 -1.04 -7.83
C ILE A 10 -4.45 -2.39 -8.54
N VAL A 11 -4.67 -2.38 -9.86
CA VAL A 11 -4.81 -3.63 -10.63
C VAL A 11 -3.49 -4.39 -10.63
N GLY A 12 -2.37 -3.70 -10.85
CA GLY A 12 -1.03 -4.29 -10.78
C GLY A 12 -0.73 -4.94 -9.42
N THR A 13 -1.05 -4.27 -8.31
CA THR A 13 -0.81 -4.84 -6.96
C THR A 13 -1.68 -6.05 -6.69
N LEU A 14 -2.96 -6.04 -7.13
CA LEU A 14 -3.84 -7.21 -7.00
C LEU A 14 -3.25 -8.43 -7.73
N ASN A 15 -2.74 -8.24 -8.94
CA ASN A 15 -2.11 -9.31 -9.71
C ASN A 15 -0.88 -9.90 -9.00
N ILE A 16 -0.06 -9.05 -8.37
CA ILE A 16 1.09 -9.51 -7.57
C ILE A 16 0.63 -10.29 -6.34
N LEU A 17 -0.39 -9.82 -5.63
CA LEU A 17 -0.93 -10.49 -4.44
C LEU A 17 -1.51 -11.88 -4.76
N GLU A 18 -2.31 -11.99 -5.83
CA GLU A 18 -2.80 -13.29 -6.30
C GLU A 18 -1.65 -14.18 -6.77
N GLY A 19 -0.64 -13.61 -7.43
CA GLY A 19 0.60 -14.32 -7.77
C GLY A 19 1.30 -14.90 -6.54
N CYS A 20 1.46 -14.11 -5.48
CA CYS A 20 2.04 -14.57 -4.22
C CYS A 20 1.22 -15.70 -3.58
N ARG A 21 -0.10 -15.55 -3.57
CA ARG A 21 -1.04 -16.54 -3.04
C ARG A 21 -0.93 -17.88 -3.76
N HIS A 22 -0.96 -17.87 -5.09
CA HIS A 22 -0.95 -19.10 -5.88
C HIS A 22 0.41 -19.81 -5.90
N ASN A 23 1.51 -19.06 -5.70
CA ASN A 23 2.87 -19.60 -5.74
C ASN A 23 3.51 -19.80 -4.36
N ARG A 24 2.74 -19.61 -3.27
CA ARG A 24 3.23 -19.77 -1.88
C ARG A 24 4.50 -18.95 -1.60
N VAL A 25 4.51 -17.70 -2.06
CA VAL A 25 5.63 -16.78 -1.81
C VAL A 25 5.79 -16.58 -0.30
N GLU A 26 7.01 -16.74 0.18
CA GLU A 26 7.32 -16.69 1.61
C GLU A 26 7.26 -15.28 2.20
N ASN A 27 7.50 -14.25 1.38
CA ASN A 27 7.42 -12.85 1.81
C ASN A 27 7.24 -11.91 0.61
N LEU A 28 6.35 -10.91 0.75
CA LEU A 28 6.18 -9.82 -0.20
C LEU A 28 6.58 -8.48 0.43
N VAL A 29 7.63 -7.87 -0.11
CA VAL A 29 8.03 -6.49 0.23
C VAL A 29 7.58 -5.55 -0.88
N TYR A 30 6.90 -4.45 -0.55
CA TYR A 30 6.40 -3.49 -1.53
C TYR A 30 6.61 -2.03 -1.09
N ALA A 31 6.68 -1.14 -2.07
CA ALA A 31 6.84 0.29 -1.86
C ALA A 31 5.48 0.98 -1.63
N SER A 32 5.28 1.48 -0.42
CA SER A 32 4.32 2.55 -0.10
C SER A 32 5.02 3.92 -0.24
N SER A 33 4.43 4.99 0.28
CA SER A 33 4.99 6.35 0.19
C SER A 33 4.64 7.17 1.41
N SER A 34 5.51 8.11 1.80
CA SER A 34 5.21 9.11 2.83
C SER A 34 4.02 9.99 2.46
N SER A 35 3.64 10.09 1.18
CA SER A 35 2.46 10.85 0.75
C SER A 35 1.14 10.33 1.36
N VAL A 36 1.11 9.09 1.86
CA VAL A 36 -0.08 8.55 2.58
C VAL A 36 -0.37 9.30 3.88
N TYR A 37 0.61 10.00 4.46
CA TYR A 37 0.38 10.87 5.62
C TYR A 37 -0.48 12.10 5.28
N GLY A 38 -0.57 12.45 3.99
CA GLY A 38 -1.54 13.43 3.48
C GLY A 38 -1.50 14.75 4.24
N ALA A 39 -2.65 15.11 4.84
CA ALA A 39 -2.83 16.35 5.59
C ALA A 39 -2.36 16.30 7.05
N ASN A 40 -1.65 15.25 7.49
CA ASN A 40 -1.17 15.21 8.87
C ASN A 40 -0.22 16.38 9.16
N THR A 41 -0.50 17.10 10.25
CA THR A 41 0.32 18.19 10.75
C THR A 41 1.15 17.80 11.98
N ASN A 42 0.89 16.63 12.55
CA ASN A 42 1.60 16.13 13.73
C ASN A 42 2.95 15.52 13.34
N MET A 43 4.02 16.17 13.78
CA MET A 43 5.40 15.79 13.46
C MET A 43 6.15 15.32 14.72
N PRO A 44 7.08 14.35 14.60
CA PRO A 44 7.43 13.61 13.38
C PRO A 44 6.33 12.61 12.98
N PHE A 45 6.20 12.32 11.68
CA PHE A 45 5.25 11.33 11.20
C PHE A 45 5.50 9.96 11.82
N SER A 46 4.44 9.32 12.28
CA SER A 46 4.48 7.99 12.88
C SER A 46 3.62 7.01 12.09
N ILE A 47 4.05 5.76 12.00
CA ILE A 47 3.24 4.67 11.45
C ILE A 47 1.92 4.44 12.22
N HIS A 48 1.84 4.93 13.46
CA HIS A 48 0.63 4.90 14.28
C HIS A 48 -0.33 6.06 14.00
N ASN A 49 0.08 7.06 13.22
CA ASN A 49 -0.83 8.13 12.83
C ASN A 49 -1.84 7.61 11.81
N ASN A 50 -3.08 8.10 11.95
CA ASN A 50 -4.08 7.81 10.95
C ASN A 50 -3.70 8.44 9.61
N VAL A 51 -3.95 7.71 8.52
CA VAL A 51 -3.58 8.03 7.13
C VAL A 51 -4.81 8.00 6.22
N ASP A 52 -5.98 8.30 6.78
CA ASP A 52 -7.29 8.28 6.11
C ASP A 52 -7.61 9.57 5.34
N HIS A 53 -6.67 10.52 5.25
CA HIS A 53 -6.85 11.82 4.58
C HIS A 53 -5.80 12.04 3.48
N PRO A 54 -5.78 11.22 2.42
CA PRO A 54 -4.84 11.38 1.31
C PRO A 54 -5.15 12.65 0.50
N LEU A 55 -4.11 13.41 0.17
CA LEU A 55 -4.23 14.65 -0.62
C LEU A 55 -4.06 14.45 -2.14
N SER A 56 -3.79 13.22 -2.60
CA SER A 56 -3.64 12.90 -4.02
C SER A 56 -4.15 11.50 -4.34
N LEU A 57 -4.51 11.28 -5.61
CA LEU A 57 -4.91 9.94 -6.08
C LEU A 57 -3.76 8.94 -5.90
N TYR A 58 -2.52 9.36 -6.14
CA TYR A 58 -1.34 8.52 -5.89
C TYR A 58 -1.26 8.08 -4.41
N ALA A 59 -1.39 9.02 -3.46
CA ALA A 59 -1.40 8.71 -2.04
C ALA A 59 -2.55 7.76 -1.66
N ALA A 60 -3.75 7.99 -2.21
CA ALA A 60 -4.89 7.10 -2.02
C ALA A 60 -4.58 5.69 -2.51
N THR A 61 -4.00 5.53 -3.70
CA THR A 61 -3.64 4.19 -4.21
C THR A 61 -2.57 3.51 -3.36
N LYS A 62 -1.56 4.24 -2.86
CA LYS A 62 -0.56 3.65 -1.95
C LYS A 62 -1.17 3.21 -0.62
N LYS A 63 -2.13 3.96 -0.07
CA LYS A 63 -2.89 3.53 1.10
C LYS A 63 -3.77 2.31 0.80
N SER A 64 -4.41 2.24 -0.36
CA SER A 64 -5.16 1.07 -0.79
C SER A 64 -4.27 -0.18 -0.87
N ASN A 65 -3.04 -0.06 -1.35
CA ASN A 65 -2.10 -1.19 -1.39
C ASN A 65 -1.80 -1.73 0.03
N GLU A 66 -1.67 -0.85 1.03
CA GLU A 66 -1.49 -1.28 2.44
C GLU A 66 -2.69 -2.09 2.95
N LEU A 67 -3.91 -1.63 2.64
CA LEU A 67 -5.14 -2.32 3.03
C LEU A 67 -5.30 -3.66 2.31
N MET A 68 -4.99 -3.71 1.00
CA MET A 68 -5.01 -4.94 0.22
C MET A 68 -4.01 -5.96 0.78
N ALA A 69 -2.77 -5.53 1.04
CA ALA A 69 -1.74 -6.39 1.62
C ALA A 69 -2.16 -6.93 3.00
N HIS A 70 -2.73 -6.08 3.86
CA HIS A 70 -3.25 -6.51 5.17
C HIS A 70 -4.34 -7.58 5.04
N THR A 71 -5.29 -7.40 4.12
CA THR A 71 -6.35 -8.39 3.85
C THR A 71 -5.75 -9.72 3.38
N TYR A 72 -4.77 -9.69 2.48
CA TYR A 72 -4.12 -10.91 1.98
C TYR A 72 -3.29 -11.62 3.04
N SER A 73 -2.56 -10.87 3.87
CA SER A 73 -1.84 -11.42 5.02
C SER A 73 -2.82 -12.09 6.00
N HIS A 74 -3.95 -11.46 6.29
CA HIS A 74 -4.96 -12.03 7.18
C HIS A 74 -5.60 -13.30 6.61
N LEU A 75 -6.07 -13.27 5.36
CA LEU A 75 -6.82 -14.38 4.75
C LEU A 75 -5.94 -15.56 4.33
N TYR A 76 -4.73 -15.28 3.84
CA TYR A 76 -3.88 -16.28 3.18
C TYR A 76 -2.53 -16.49 3.86
N GLN A 77 -2.29 -15.83 5.01
CA GLN A 77 -1.06 -15.94 5.79
C GLN A 77 0.20 -15.62 4.97
N ILE A 78 0.06 -14.75 3.96
CA ILE A 78 1.18 -14.26 3.15
C ILE A 78 1.86 -13.13 3.94
N PRO A 79 3.12 -13.27 4.39
CA PRO A 79 3.81 -12.18 5.07
C PRO A 79 4.01 -11.01 4.11
N THR A 80 3.61 -9.80 4.52
CA THR A 80 3.77 -8.58 3.72
C THR A 80 4.46 -7.49 4.52
N THR A 81 5.36 -6.74 3.87
CA THR A 81 6.05 -5.59 4.45
C THR A 81 5.94 -4.39 3.51
N GLY A 82 5.19 -3.36 3.93
CA GLY A 82 5.05 -2.11 3.20
C GLY A 82 6.04 -1.05 3.69
N LEU A 83 6.86 -0.50 2.79
CA LEU A 83 7.83 0.54 3.13
C LEU A 83 7.35 1.90 2.65
N ARG A 84 7.09 2.84 3.57
CA ARG A 84 6.70 4.22 3.23
C ARG A 84 7.95 5.07 2.93
N PHE A 85 8.37 5.10 1.67
CA PHE A 85 9.51 5.92 1.25
C PHE A 85 9.19 7.41 1.27
N PHE A 86 10.14 8.21 1.76
CA PHE A 86 10.09 9.66 1.69
C PHE A 86 10.56 10.15 0.32
N THR A 87 9.84 11.10 -0.24
CA THR A 87 10.13 11.79 -1.51
C THR A 87 10.12 13.28 -1.28
#